data_AF-A0A9Q3BGM3-F1
#
_entry.id   AF-A0A9Q3BGM3-F1
#
_cell.length_a   1.000
_cell.length_b   1.000
_cell.length_c   1.000
_cell.angle_alpha   90.00
_cell.angle_beta   90.00
_cell.angle_gamma   90.00
#
_symmetry.space_group_name_H-M   'P 1'
#
loop_
_entity.id
_entity.type
_entity.pdbx_description
1 polymer ?
#
loop_
_entity_poly.entity_id
_entity_poly.type
_entity_poly.pdbx_seq_one_letter_code
_entity_poly.pdbx_strand_id
1 'polypeptide(L)'
;MQKMTQIMANPQAASSFEESRPPAFKTPSMKTPECFDGTQPFKVRRFIQSCQFIFHTDPENFSEDRNKVLYSTLFLIGRAGKWIEPYLSNLTNPDPNHLLNSWTSFEYQLFNLFRDPDEVRKAEAGLDSL
;
A
#
# COMPACT_ATOMS: atom_id res chain seq x y z
N MET A 1 -72.34 -38.99 1.33
CA MET A 1 -72.15 -38.80 -0.13
C MET A 1 -70.70 -38.37 -0.38
N GLN A 2 -70.06 -39.02 -1.37
CA GLN A 2 -68.82 -38.71 -2.14
C GLN A 2 -67.58 -38.11 -1.43
N LYS A 3 -66.46 -38.83 -1.31
CA LYS A 3 -65.40 -39.21 -2.31
C LYS A 3 -64.42 -38.08 -2.70
N MET A 4 -63.21 -38.21 -2.15
CA MET A 4 -61.85 -38.05 -2.72
C MET A 4 -61.68 -37.25 -4.03
N THR A 5 -60.82 -36.23 -4.03
CA THR A 5 -59.90 -35.95 -5.15
C THR A 5 -58.66 -35.21 -4.63
N GLN A 6 -57.51 -35.86 -4.82
CA GLN A 6 -56.15 -35.36 -4.63
C GLN A 6 -55.58 -35.05 -6.02
N ILE A 7 -55.11 -33.82 -6.30
CA ILE A 7 -54.31 -33.50 -7.50
C ILE A 7 -53.35 -32.33 -7.17
N MET A 8 -52.11 -32.63 -6.77
CA MET A 8 -50.82 -32.48 -7.49
C MET A 8 -50.04 -31.21 -7.11
N ALA A 9 -48.81 -31.44 -6.65
CA ALA A 9 -47.78 -30.44 -6.40
C ALA A 9 -47.27 -29.83 -7.72
N ASN A 10 -46.87 -28.56 -7.68
CA ASN A 10 -45.93 -28.00 -8.64
C ASN A 10 -45.03 -26.94 -7.98
N PRO A 11 -43.79 -27.29 -7.60
CA PRO A 11 -42.76 -26.31 -7.26
C PRO A 11 -41.84 -26.13 -8.47
N GLN A 12 -42.18 -25.19 -9.35
CA GLN A 12 -41.31 -24.71 -10.41
C GLN A 12 -41.61 -23.22 -10.61
N ALA A 13 -40.65 -22.30 -10.62
CA ALA A 13 -39.28 -22.47 -11.07
C ALA A 13 -38.30 -21.70 -10.17
N ALA A 14 -37.18 -22.35 -9.90
CA ALA A 14 -35.93 -21.69 -9.58
C ALA A 14 -35.63 -20.67 -10.69
N SER A 15 -35.53 -19.40 -10.32
CA SER A 15 -34.82 -18.41 -11.11
C SER A 15 -33.77 -17.80 -10.20
N SER A 16 -32.79 -18.63 -9.84
CA SER A 16 -31.51 -18.15 -9.39
C SER A 16 -30.92 -17.35 -10.55
N PHE A 17 -31.12 -16.03 -10.53
CA PHE A 17 -30.18 -15.14 -11.20
C PHE A 17 -28.88 -15.27 -10.42
N GLU A 18 -28.12 -16.31 -10.73
CA GLU A 18 -26.69 -16.31 -10.46
C GLU A 18 -26.12 -15.23 -11.38
N GLU A 19 -26.20 -13.99 -10.90
CA GLU A 19 -25.46 -12.86 -11.44
C GLU A 19 -24.01 -13.33 -11.47
N SER A 20 -23.55 -13.74 -12.65
CA SER A 20 -22.19 -14.18 -12.87
C SER A 20 -21.30 -12.99 -12.59
N ARG A 21 -20.87 -12.86 -11.33
CA ARG A 21 -20.01 -11.78 -10.87
C ARG A 21 -18.81 -11.76 -11.83
N PRO A 22 -18.52 -10.63 -12.49
CA PRO A 22 -17.35 -10.56 -13.35
C PRO A 22 -16.14 -11.07 -12.56
N PRO A 23 -15.27 -11.89 -13.17
CA PRO A 23 -14.14 -12.46 -12.46
C PRO A 23 -13.43 -11.31 -11.75
N ALA A 24 -13.31 -11.44 -10.42
CA ALA A 24 -12.64 -10.44 -9.62
C ALA A 24 -11.32 -10.11 -10.31
N PHE A 25 -11.09 -8.83 -10.58
CA PHE A 25 -9.82 -8.39 -11.15
C PHE A 25 -8.72 -8.88 -10.22
N LYS A 26 -8.06 -9.97 -10.62
CA LYS A 26 -6.96 -10.54 -9.85
C LYS A 26 -5.74 -9.73 -10.24
N THR A 27 -5.41 -8.77 -9.39
CA THR A 27 -4.09 -8.15 -9.43
C THR A 27 -3.03 -9.26 -9.41
N PRO A 28 -2.00 -9.20 -10.26
CA PRO A 28 -0.84 -10.07 -10.12
C PRO A 28 -0.36 -9.99 -8.67
N SER A 29 0.00 -11.14 -8.08
CA SER A 29 0.58 -11.24 -6.74
C SER A 29 1.50 -10.04 -6.48
N MET A 30 1.17 -9.25 -5.47
CA MET A 30 1.59 -7.85 -5.33
C MET A 30 3.10 -7.69 -5.47
N LYS A 31 3.51 -6.75 -6.34
CA LYS A 31 4.92 -6.37 -6.46
C LYS A 31 5.34 -5.72 -5.14
N THR A 32 6.31 -6.30 -4.46
CA THR A 32 7.00 -5.65 -3.35
C THR A 32 7.68 -4.36 -3.85
N PRO A 33 7.89 -3.35 -2.99
CA PRO A 33 8.69 -2.19 -3.34
C PRO A 33 10.07 -2.61 -3.84
N GLU A 34 10.65 -1.81 -4.74
CA GLU A 34 12.09 -1.90 -5.01
C GLU A 34 12.84 -1.41 -3.76
N CYS A 35 13.94 -2.07 -3.39
CA CYS A 35 14.76 -1.59 -2.28
C CYS A 35 15.30 -0.20 -2.58
N PHE A 36 15.30 0.67 -1.57
CA PHE A 36 15.80 2.03 -1.66
C PHE A 36 17.06 2.19 -0.81
N ASP A 37 18.17 2.51 -1.46
CA ASP A 37 19.49 2.62 -0.82
C ASP A 37 19.86 4.05 -0.38
N GLY A 38 19.08 5.05 -0.80
CA GLY A 38 19.34 6.46 -0.55
C GLY A 38 20.43 7.11 -1.43
N THR A 39 20.84 6.48 -2.54
CA THR A 39 21.89 7.03 -3.43
C THR A 39 21.34 7.84 -4.60
N GLN A 40 20.14 7.50 -5.08
CA GLN A 40 19.49 8.13 -6.23
C GLN A 40 18.26 8.95 -5.78
N PRO A 41 18.37 10.29 -5.70
CA PRO A 41 17.32 11.11 -5.10
C PRO A 41 15.94 10.99 -5.77
N PHE A 42 15.91 10.89 -7.10
CA PHE A 42 14.67 10.72 -7.87
C PHE A 42 13.92 9.41 -7.56
N LYS A 43 14.57 8.42 -6.91
CA LYS A 43 13.93 7.15 -6.54
C LYS A 43 13.11 7.24 -5.25
N VAL A 44 13.32 8.23 -4.39
CA VAL A 44 12.61 8.32 -3.09
C VAL A 44 11.09 8.44 -3.28
N ARG A 45 10.66 9.25 -4.25
CA ARG A 45 9.24 9.43 -4.59
C ARG A 45 8.63 8.11 -5.08
N ARG A 46 9.32 7.41 -5.98
CA ARG A 46 8.87 6.12 -6.52
C ARG A 46 8.74 5.07 -5.42
N PHE A 47 9.70 5.02 -4.51
CA PHE A 47 9.66 4.14 -3.35
C PHE A 47 8.42 4.42 -2.47
N ILE A 48 8.22 5.66 -2.04
CA ILE A 48 7.07 6.07 -1.21
C ILE A 48 5.74 5.73 -1.90
N GLN A 49 5.61 6.05 -3.19
CA GLN A 49 4.40 5.76 -3.97
C GLN A 49 4.11 4.25 -4.06
N SER A 50 5.15 3.42 -4.19
CA SER A 50 4.98 1.97 -4.23
C SER A 50 4.48 1.42 -2.89
N CYS A 51 4.99 1.93 -1.76
CA CYS A 51 4.49 1.60 -0.43
C CYS A 51 3.02 2.03 -0.28
N GLN A 52 2.69 3.28 -0.63
CA GLN A 52 1.31 3.78 -0.55
C GLN A 52 0.35 2.94 -1.36
N PHE A 53 0.72 2.54 -2.59
CA PHE A 53 -0.12 1.67 -3.42
C PHE A 53 -0.41 0.34 -2.73
N ILE A 54 0.60 -0.30 -2.14
CA ILE A 54 0.47 -1.57 -1.40
C ILE A 54 -0.49 -1.41 -0.21
N PHE A 55 -0.36 -0.33 0.55
CA PHE A 55 -1.23 -0.07 1.71
C PHE A 55 -2.69 0.13 1.32
N HIS A 56 -2.94 0.77 0.18
CA HIS A 56 -4.30 0.95 -0.33
C HIS A 56 -4.93 -0.35 -0.82
N THR A 57 -4.12 -1.29 -1.32
CA THR A 57 -4.61 -2.58 -1.81
C THR A 57 -4.80 -3.63 -0.71
N ASP A 58 -4.25 -3.41 0.48
CA ASP A 58 -4.34 -4.31 1.64
C ASP A 58 -4.63 -3.54 2.95
N PRO A 59 -5.80 -2.91 3.06
CA PRO A 59 -6.13 -2.05 4.21
C PRO A 59 -6.27 -2.82 5.52
N GLU A 60 -6.49 -4.15 5.49
CA GLU A 60 -6.58 -4.96 6.71
C GLU A 60 -5.22 -5.02 7.41
N ASN A 61 -4.15 -5.36 6.69
CA ASN A 61 -2.80 -5.45 7.24
C ASN A 61 -2.16 -4.06 7.48
N PHE A 62 -2.55 -3.05 6.70
CA PHE A 62 -2.00 -1.69 6.76
C PHE A 62 -2.95 -0.65 7.35
N SER A 63 -3.85 -1.08 8.24
CA SER A 63 -4.76 -0.22 8.99
C SER A 63 -4.02 0.72 9.96
N GLU A 64 -2.93 0.23 10.56
CA GLU A 64 -2.08 1.00 11.48
C GLU A 64 -0.87 1.61 10.77
N ASP A 65 -0.55 2.87 11.11
CA ASP A 65 0.63 3.56 10.59
C ASP A 65 1.94 2.85 10.93
N ARG A 66 2.00 2.22 12.10
CA ARG A 66 3.17 1.43 12.50
C ARG A 66 3.45 0.29 11.54
N ASN A 67 2.42 -0.42 11.08
CA ASN A 67 2.58 -1.51 10.11
C ASN A 67 3.11 -1.00 8.78
N LYS A 68 2.64 0.18 8.32
CA LYS A 68 3.12 0.83 7.09
C LYS A 68 4.60 1.20 7.19
N VAL A 69 5.00 1.79 8.31
CA VAL A 69 6.39 2.20 8.52
C VAL A 69 7.29 0.97 8.61
N LEU A 70 6.96 -0.01 9.47
CA LEU A 70 7.74 -1.24 9.64
C LEU A 70 7.88 -2.03 8.34
N TYR A 71 6.82 -2.14 7.54
CA TYR A 71 6.93 -2.77 6.23
C TYR A 71 7.89 -2.01 5.32
N SER A 72 7.80 -0.69 5.28
CA SER A 72 8.67 0.14 4.44
C SER A 72 10.14 0.05 4.85
N THR A 73 10.44 -0.06 6.15
CA THR A 73 11.83 -0.15 6.63
C THR A 73 12.55 -1.41 6.14
N LEU A 74 11.83 -2.50 5.86
CA LEU A 74 12.39 -3.74 5.29
C LEU A 74 13.04 -3.54 3.92
N PHE A 75 12.62 -2.51 3.20
CA PHE A 75 13.12 -2.18 1.86
C PHE A 75 14.12 -1.03 1.87
N LEU A 76 14.44 -0.47 3.05
CA LEU A 76 15.50 0.53 3.17
C LEU A 76 16.85 -0.17 3.37
N ILE A 77 17.76 0.06 2.43
CA ILE A 77 19.11 -0.53 2.45
C ILE A 77 20.16 0.59 2.42
N GLY A 78 21.44 0.23 2.48
CA GLY A 78 22.54 1.18 2.27
C GLY A 78 22.46 2.41 3.20
N ARG A 79 22.45 3.60 2.62
CA ARG A 79 22.39 4.88 3.37
C ARG A 79 21.03 5.07 4.04
N ALA A 80 19.94 4.69 3.37
CA ALA A 80 18.60 4.79 3.94
C ALA A 80 18.39 3.81 5.11
N GLY A 81 18.93 2.59 5.00
CA GLY A 81 18.94 1.61 6.09
C GLY A 81 19.68 2.11 7.33
N LYS A 82 20.88 2.68 7.16
CA LYS A 82 21.65 3.28 8.27
C LYS A 82 20.92 4.44 8.95
N TRP A 83 20.15 5.22 8.20
CA TRP A 83 19.37 6.32 8.78
C TRP A 83 18.25 5.83 9.69
N ILE A 84 17.58 4.72 9.35
CA ILE A 84 16.44 4.23 10.13
C ILE A 84 16.86 3.38 11.34
N GLU A 85 18.07 2.84 11.34
CA GLU A 85 18.63 1.94 12.37
C GLU A 85 18.48 2.43 13.83
N PRO A 86 18.73 3.72 14.17
CA PRO A 86 18.56 4.20 15.53
C PRO A 86 17.13 4.08 16.06
N TYR A 87 16.13 4.22 15.18
CA TYR A 87 14.72 4.09 15.53
C TYR A 87 14.32 2.63 15.74
N LEU A 88 14.92 1.71 14.96
CA LEU A 88 14.67 0.27 15.08
C LEU A 88 15.22 -0.31 16.40
N SER A 89 16.24 0.34 17.00
CA SER A 89 16.75 -0.03 18.32
C SER A 89 15.69 0.08 19.44
N ASN A 90 14.62 0.85 19.22
CA ASN A 90 13.51 0.99 20.15
C ASN A 90 12.15 0.73 19.48
N LEU A 91 12.02 -0.48 18.91
CA LEU A 91 10.80 -0.96 18.24
C LEU A 91 9.53 -0.86 19.11
N THR A 92 9.65 -0.98 20.42
CA THR A 92 8.52 -0.99 21.37
C THR A 92 8.18 0.38 21.94
N ASN A 93 8.75 1.46 21.42
CA ASN A 93 8.46 2.81 21.91
C ASN A 93 6.96 3.16 21.68
N PRO A 94 6.19 3.43 22.75
CA PRO A 94 4.77 3.74 22.62
C PRO A 94 4.49 5.20 22.24
N ASP A 95 5.50 6.07 22.18
CA ASP A 95 5.31 7.49 21.87
C ASP A 95 4.71 7.65 20.46
N PRO A 96 3.52 8.28 20.31
CA PRO A 96 2.91 8.51 19.00
C PRO A 96 3.74 9.43 18.09
N ASN A 97 4.62 10.25 18.67
CA ASN A 97 5.56 11.09 17.91
C ASN A 97 6.82 10.33 17.47
N HIS A 98 6.99 9.10 17.93
CA HIS A 98 8.09 8.26 17.47
C HIS A 98 7.96 7.98 15.98
N LEU A 99 9.06 8.08 15.24
CA LEU A 99 9.09 7.95 13.78
C LEU A 99 8.39 6.67 13.28
N LEU A 100 8.57 5.56 14.02
CA LEU A 100 7.99 4.26 13.65
C LEU A 100 6.47 4.19 13.80
N ASN A 101 5.85 5.12 14.51
CA ASN A 101 4.42 5.10 14.84
C ASN A 101 3.59 6.06 13.99
N SER A 102 4.21 6.84 13.10
CA SER A 102 3.54 7.84 12.26
C SER A 102 4.03 7.75 10.82
N TRP A 103 3.14 7.31 9.91
CA TRP A 103 3.46 7.23 8.48
C TRP A 103 3.80 8.61 7.93
N THR A 104 3.01 9.63 8.29
CA THR A 104 3.22 11.02 7.86
C THR A 104 4.60 11.54 8.25
N SER A 105 5.04 11.26 9.49
CA SER A 105 6.35 11.69 9.98
C SER A 105 7.49 10.96 9.26
N PHE A 106 7.33 9.65 9.06
CA PHE A 106 8.27 8.83 8.32
C PHE A 106 8.41 9.28 6.86
N GLU A 107 7.31 9.43 6.15
CA GLU A 107 7.26 9.88 4.75
C GLU A 107 7.93 11.24 4.60
N TYR A 108 7.57 12.20 5.46
CA TYR A 108 8.14 13.55 5.42
C TYR A 108 9.66 13.54 5.63
N GLN A 109 10.15 12.82 6.63
CA GLN A 109 11.59 12.78 6.92
C GLN A 109 12.37 12.04 5.82
N LEU A 110 11.86 10.89 5.36
CA LEU A 110 12.48 10.12 4.29
C LEU A 110 12.55 10.95 3.00
N PHE A 111 11.44 11.58 2.60
CA PHE A 111 11.39 12.41 1.41
C PHE A 111 12.37 13.59 1.50
N ASN A 112 12.36 14.34 2.60
CA ASN A 112 13.23 15.52 2.73
C ASN A 112 14.72 15.17 2.86
N LEU A 113 15.06 14.03 3.46
CA LEU A 113 16.45 13.62 3.61
C LEU A 113 17.08 13.14 2.30
N PHE A 114 16.28 12.52 1.43
CA PHE A 114 16.79 11.89 0.20
C PHE A 114 16.33 12.54 -1.11
N ARG A 115 15.48 13.58 -1.09
CA ARG A 115 15.12 14.35 -2.29
C ARG A 115 16.34 15.07 -2.87
N ASP A 116 16.24 15.40 -4.16
CA ASP A 116 17.15 16.36 -4.76
C ASP A 116 16.68 17.76 -4.37
N PRO A 117 17.51 18.60 -3.72
CA PRO A 117 17.14 19.98 -3.43
C PRO A 117 16.81 20.78 -4.70
N ASP A 118 17.47 20.45 -5.81
CA ASP A 118 17.38 21.18 -7.08
C ASP A 118 16.45 20.51 -8.10
N GLU A 119 15.64 19.52 -7.69
CA GLU A 119 14.75 18.76 -8.60
C GLU A 119 13.89 19.70 -9.47
N VAL A 120 13.32 20.73 -8.86
CA VAL A 120 12.45 21.70 -9.53
C VAL A 120 13.24 22.54 -10.55
N ARG A 121 14.39 23.08 -10.15
CA ARG A 121 15.25 23.88 -11.07
C ARG A 121 15.72 23.05 -12.27
N LYS A 122 16.05 21.77 -12.05
CA LYS A 122 16.47 20.87 -13.13
C LYS A 122 15.33 20.54 -14.08
N ALA A 123 14.11 20.34 -13.55
CA ALA A 123 12.93 20.12 -14.37
C ALA A 123 12.61 21.34 -15.25
N GLU A 124 12.67 22.55 -14.69
CA GLU A 124 12.44 23.81 -15.42
C GLU A 124 13.49 24.04 -16.52
N ALA A 125 14.78 23.90 -16.19
CA ALA A 125 15.86 24.06 -17.17
C ALA A 125 15.80 23.01 -18.31
N GLY A 126 15.25 21.83 -18.04
CA GLY A 126 15.02 20.80 -19.04
C GLY A 126 13.90 21.16 -20.04
N LEU A 127 12.91 21.97 -19.63
CA LEU A 127 11.86 22.44 -20.53
C LEU A 127 12.35 23.57 -21.45
N ASP A 128 13.22 24.44 -20.95
CA ASP A 128 13.78 25.57 -21.72
C ASP A 128 14.79 25.13 -22.80
N SER A 129 15.25 23.88 -22.75
CA SER A 129 16.22 23.32 -23.69
C SER A 129 15.61 22.42 -24.78
N LEU A 130 14.28 22.35 -24.86
CA LEU A 130 13.51 21.57 -25.84
C LEU A 130 13.00 22.44 -27.00
#